data_AF-A0A1C5SMJ2-F1
#
_entry.id   AF-A0A1C5SMJ2-F1
#
_cell.length_a   1.000
_cell.length_b   1.000
_cell.length_c   1.000
_cell.angle_alpha   90.00
_cell.angle_beta   90.00
_cell.angle_gamma   90.00
#
_symmetry.space_group_name_H-M   'P 1'
#
loop_
_entity.id
_entity.type
_entity.pdbx_description
1 polymer ?
#
loop_
_entity_poly.entity_id
_entity_poly.type
_entity_poly.pdbx_seq_one_letter_code
_entity_poly.pdbx_strand_id
1 'polypeptide(L)'
;MKGSHRIIVESRKVKYDFIIKRNITILTGDSGSGKTVLIDLIHDYRRYGADSGVQLSCDRACRTIDSEDWERELKEISDSIIFIDEGNRFLKSKKFAELVQGSDNYFVIATREKLPTLPYSINEIYGFRESGKFHNTRQTYNELYHLYGEISAETTIVPQMIITEDSNSGYQFFSELAKAQKITCISADGKSNIIQKLEENRDIKGTKLIIADGAAFGSEMRELNVYLNNIENAALYAPESFEWLLLSCNIIPNINVQNILQKPEDYIESKDFVSWERFFTALLIDKTKTSSVWSYTKKKLSKAYLSSKVINSVKKFMKLIKWV
;
A
#
# COMPACT_ATOMS: atom_id res chain seq x y z
N MET A 1 -2.31 15.43 6.88
CA MET A 1 -2.21 14.74 8.17
C MET A 1 -1.07 13.74 8.13
N LYS A 2 -0.51 13.45 9.30
CA LYS A 2 0.51 12.42 9.54
C LYS A 2 0.20 11.67 10.82
N GLY A 3 0.77 10.48 10.96
CA GLY A 3 0.67 9.64 12.14
C GLY A 3 -0.32 8.48 11.99
N SER A 4 -0.51 7.77 13.09
CA SER A 4 -1.47 6.68 13.18
C SER A 4 -2.67 7.11 14.02
N HIS A 5 -3.87 6.78 13.57
CA HIS A 5 -5.13 7.22 14.18
C HIS A 5 -5.97 6.00 14.54
N ARG A 6 -6.25 5.82 15.83
CA ARG A 6 -7.13 4.77 16.32
C ARG A 6 -8.57 5.25 16.29
N ILE A 7 -9.42 4.49 15.63
CA ILE A 7 -10.84 4.78 15.47
C ILE A 7 -11.61 3.69 16.21
N ILE A 8 -12.46 4.11 17.15
CA ILE A 8 -13.40 3.24 17.85
C ILE A 8 -14.82 3.74 17.54
N VAL A 9 -15.63 2.87 16.95
CA VAL A 9 -17.05 3.13 16.67
C VAL A 9 -17.87 2.06 17.34
N GLU A 10 -18.72 2.46 18.29
CA GLU A 10 -19.44 1.52 19.14
C GLU A 10 -20.92 1.87 19.22
N SER A 11 -21.78 0.86 19.02
CA SER A 11 -23.21 0.91 19.30
C SER A 11 -23.59 -0.25 20.20
N ARG A 12 -24.87 -0.34 20.58
CA ARG A 12 -25.39 -1.47 21.37
C ARG A 12 -25.17 -2.84 20.71
N LYS A 13 -25.09 -2.90 19.37
CA LYS A 13 -25.02 -4.16 18.61
C LYS A 13 -23.63 -4.48 18.09
N VAL A 14 -22.80 -3.47 17.80
CA VAL A 14 -21.53 -3.66 17.12
C VAL A 14 -20.46 -2.72 17.64
N LYS A 15 -19.22 -3.19 17.64
CA LYS A 15 -18.02 -2.41 17.94
C LYS A 15 -16.98 -2.59 16.84
N TYR A 16 -16.44 -1.49 16.35
CA TYR A 16 -15.27 -1.43 15.49
C TYR A 16 -14.14 -0.77 16.25
N ASP A 17 -12.95 -1.34 16.19
CA ASP A 17 -11.73 -0.79 16.82
C ASP A 17 -10.53 -1.14 15.96
N PHE A 18 -10.00 -0.12 15.29
CA PHE A 18 -8.91 -0.29 14.33
C PHE A 18 -8.03 0.95 14.24
N ILE A 19 -6.86 0.80 13.64
CA ILE A 19 -5.87 1.87 13.46
C ILE A 19 -5.64 2.02 11.96
N ILE A 20 -5.63 3.26 11.47
CA ILE A 20 -5.16 3.60 10.13
C ILE A 20 -3.87 4.41 10.23
N LYS A 21 -3.02 4.31 9.20
CA LYS A 21 -1.67 4.90 9.22
C LYS A 21 -1.29 5.66 7.95
N ARG A 22 -2.15 5.64 6.93
CA ARG A 22 -1.91 6.26 5.63
C ARG A 22 -3.11 7.05 5.17
N ASN A 23 -2.83 7.93 4.20
CA ASN A 23 -3.81 8.75 3.53
C ASN A 23 -4.96 7.97 2.88
N ILE A 24 -4.75 6.73 2.42
CA ILE A 24 -5.80 5.93 1.79
C ILE A 24 -5.80 4.52 2.39
N THR A 25 -6.95 4.14 2.95
CA THR A 25 -7.27 2.81 3.45
C THR A 25 -8.49 2.28 2.68
N ILE A 26 -8.38 1.09 2.13
CA ILE A 26 -9.45 0.40 1.40
C ILE A 26 -10.07 -0.67 2.29
N LEU A 27 -11.38 -0.57 2.52
CA LEU A 27 -12.16 -1.62 3.17
C LEU A 27 -12.89 -2.43 2.10
N THR A 28 -12.59 -3.72 1.99
CA THR A 28 -13.17 -4.61 0.98
C THR A 28 -13.68 -5.91 1.61
N GLY A 29 -14.17 -6.84 0.79
CA GLY A 29 -14.76 -8.12 1.23
C GLY A 29 -16.25 -8.22 0.94
N ASP A 30 -16.86 -9.34 1.34
CA ASP A 30 -18.21 -9.74 0.93
C ASP A 30 -19.34 -8.82 1.40
N SER A 31 -20.54 -9.06 0.86
CA SER A 31 -21.76 -8.35 1.24
C SER A 31 -22.12 -8.69 2.68
N GLY A 32 -22.56 -7.68 3.44
CA GLY A 32 -22.93 -7.86 4.84
C GLY A 32 -21.76 -7.93 5.81
N SER A 33 -20.51 -7.66 5.39
CA SER A 33 -19.33 -7.69 6.27
C SER A 33 -19.23 -6.50 7.25
N GLY A 34 -20.27 -5.67 7.41
CA GLY A 34 -20.25 -4.53 8.33
C GLY A 34 -19.62 -3.22 7.82
N LYS A 35 -19.13 -3.15 6.57
CA LYS A 35 -18.53 -1.91 6.01
C LYS A 35 -19.48 -0.72 5.98
N THR A 36 -20.63 -0.88 5.30
CA THR A 36 -21.69 0.15 5.25
C THR A 36 -22.18 0.49 6.65
N VAL A 37 -22.35 -0.51 7.52
CA VAL A 37 -22.76 -0.30 8.92
C VAL A 37 -21.77 0.60 9.68
N LEU A 38 -20.46 0.44 9.50
CA LEU A 38 -19.47 1.34 10.10
C LEU A 38 -19.68 2.79 9.64
N ILE A 39 -19.87 2.99 8.34
CA ILE A 39 -20.03 4.32 7.75
C ILE A 39 -21.35 4.97 8.19
N ASP A 40 -22.44 4.20 8.22
CA ASP A 40 -23.75 4.64 8.70
C ASP A 40 -23.68 5.09 10.17
N LEU A 41 -22.99 4.33 11.03
CA LEU A 41 -22.82 4.71 12.44
C LEU A 41 -22.04 6.02 12.61
N ILE A 42 -21.02 6.27 11.76
CA ILE A 42 -20.25 7.52 11.77
C ILE A 42 -21.14 8.68 11.28
N HIS A 43 -21.92 8.46 10.23
CA HIS A 43 -22.88 9.43 9.72
C HIS A 43 -23.94 9.79 10.78
N ASP A 44 -24.53 8.79 11.45
CA ASP A 44 -25.54 9.00 12.50
C ASP A 44 -24.96 9.75 13.71
N TYR A 45 -23.75 9.38 14.15
CA TYR A 45 -23.05 10.12 15.21
C TYR A 45 -22.80 11.58 14.81
N ARG A 46 -22.42 11.84 13.56
CA ARG A 46 -22.22 13.21 13.06
C ARG A 46 -23.50 14.04 13.09
N ARG A 47 -24.64 13.42 12.77
CA ARG A 47 -25.92 14.10 12.68
C ARG A 47 -26.59 14.33 14.03
N TYR A 48 -26.50 13.35 14.93
CA TYR A 48 -27.25 13.34 16.20
C TYR A 48 -26.37 13.34 17.45
N GLY A 49 -25.04 13.27 17.31
CA GLY A 49 -24.13 13.17 18.44
C GLY A 49 -24.44 11.97 19.32
N ALA A 50 -24.47 12.18 20.64
CA ALA A 50 -24.77 11.13 21.61
C ALA A 50 -26.19 10.54 21.47
N ASP A 51 -27.14 11.28 20.90
CA ASP A 51 -28.54 10.83 20.74
C ASP A 51 -28.67 9.73 19.68
N SER A 52 -27.67 9.54 18.82
CA SER A 52 -27.59 8.40 17.88
C SER A 52 -27.49 7.05 18.60
N GLY A 53 -27.09 7.03 19.89
CA GLY A 53 -26.72 5.81 20.59
C GLY A 53 -25.39 5.21 20.12
N VAL A 54 -24.61 5.98 19.36
CA VAL A 54 -23.26 5.65 18.90
C VAL A 54 -22.22 6.38 19.74
N GLN A 55 -21.14 5.70 20.08
CA GLN A 55 -19.93 6.29 20.63
C GLN A 55 -18.83 6.25 19.57
N LEU A 56 -18.26 7.41 19.28
CA LEU A 56 -17.14 7.57 18.37
C LEU A 56 -15.95 8.15 19.14
N SER A 57 -14.81 7.47 19.09
CA SER A 57 -13.55 7.94 19.67
C SER A 57 -12.44 7.89 18.63
N CYS A 58 -11.83 9.04 18.38
CA CYS A 58 -10.69 9.23 17.49
C CYS A 58 -10.00 10.55 17.87
N ASP A 59 -8.69 10.66 17.66
CA ASP A 59 -7.93 11.89 17.84
C ASP A 59 -8.16 12.90 16.70
N ARG A 60 -8.80 12.46 15.62
CA ARG A 60 -9.17 13.26 14.44
C ARG A 60 -10.66 13.18 14.17
N ALA A 61 -11.18 14.23 13.54
CA ALA A 61 -12.60 14.30 13.21
C ALA A 61 -12.95 13.26 12.12
N CYS A 62 -13.84 12.30 12.39
CA CYS A 62 -14.30 11.32 11.39
C CYS A 62 -15.53 11.83 10.65
N ARG A 63 -15.50 11.99 9.33
CA ARG A 63 -16.59 12.53 8.49
C ARG A 63 -17.05 11.49 7.47
N THR A 64 -18.26 11.64 6.95
CA THR A 64 -18.74 10.91 5.77
C THR A 64 -18.95 11.89 4.63
N ILE A 65 -18.86 11.40 3.39
CA ILE A 65 -19.22 12.16 2.18
C ILE A 65 -20.12 11.29 1.31
N ASP A 66 -21.33 11.79 1.07
CA ASP A 66 -22.39 11.15 0.30
C ASP A 66 -23.20 12.15 -0.56
N SER A 67 -22.78 13.42 -0.59
CA SER A 67 -23.49 14.50 -1.29
C SER A 67 -23.04 14.68 -2.75
N GLU A 68 -23.89 15.28 -3.57
CA GLU A 68 -23.52 15.71 -4.93
C GLU A 68 -22.46 16.83 -4.91
N ASP A 69 -22.33 17.55 -3.79
CA ASP A 69 -21.38 18.66 -3.55
C ASP A 69 -20.02 18.19 -2.98
N TRP A 70 -19.71 16.89 -3.09
CA TRP A 70 -18.49 16.27 -2.55
C TRP A 70 -17.20 17.03 -2.89
N GLU A 71 -17.09 17.67 -4.06
CA GLU A 71 -15.92 18.46 -4.44
C GLU A 71 -15.69 19.68 -3.55
N ARG A 72 -16.78 20.35 -3.16
CA ARG A 72 -16.71 21.53 -2.29
C ARG A 72 -16.39 21.09 -0.87
N GLU A 73 -17.08 20.06 -0.39
CA GLU A 73 -16.84 19.49 0.94
C GLU A 73 -15.39 19.05 1.12
N LEU A 74 -14.82 18.32 0.16
CA LEU A 74 -13.43 17.86 0.24
C LEU A 74 -12.41 19.01 0.30
N LYS A 75 -12.71 20.17 -0.31
CA LYS A 75 -11.83 21.35 -0.26
C LYS A 75 -11.92 22.09 1.07
N GLU A 76 -13.08 22.02 1.72
CA GLU A 76 -13.34 22.70 3.00
C GLU A 76 -12.91 21.84 4.20
N ILE A 77 -12.89 20.52 4.05
CA ILE A 77 -12.46 19.58 5.09
C ILE A 77 -10.93 19.52 5.13
N SER A 78 -10.38 19.66 6.34
CA SER A 78 -8.96 19.51 6.61
C SER A 78 -8.74 18.70 7.89
N ASP A 79 -7.59 18.04 7.99
CA ASP A 79 -7.12 17.30 9.17
C ASP A 79 -8.17 16.33 9.76
N SER A 80 -8.87 15.63 8.88
CA SER A 80 -9.99 14.73 9.18
C SER A 80 -9.79 13.34 8.57
N ILE A 81 -10.56 12.37 9.07
CA ILE A 81 -10.66 11.02 8.49
C ILE A 81 -12.01 10.93 7.77
N ILE A 82 -11.99 10.71 6.46
CA ILE A 82 -13.16 10.77 5.60
C ILE A 82 -13.53 9.34 5.20
N PHE A 83 -14.73 8.92 5.58
CA PHE A 83 -15.31 7.62 5.29
C PHE A 83 -16.23 7.73 4.07
N ILE A 84 -16.04 6.87 3.09
CA ILE A 84 -16.81 6.90 1.84
C ILE A 84 -17.28 5.48 1.53
N ASP A 85 -18.59 5.30 1.38
CA ASP A 85 -19.16 4.01 1.03
C ASP A 85 -19.17 3.78 -0.49
N GLU A 86 -19.31 2.50 -0.85
CA GLU A 86 -19.45 2.03 -2.21
C GLU A 86 -20.74 2.56 -2.83
N GLY A 87 -20.71 3.00 -4.10
CA GLY A 87 -21.88 3.58 -4.80
C GLY A 87 -21.67 5.02 -5.26
N ASN A 88 -20.65 5.68 -4.73
CA ASN A 88 -20.23 7.01 -5.16
C ASN A 88 -19.51 6.96 -6.52
N ARG A 89 -20.20 7.36 -7.60
CA ARG A 89 -19.65 7.35 -8.96
C ARG A 89 -18.36 8.17 -9.10
N PHE A 90 -18.18 9.19 -8.26
CA PHE A 90 -17.00 10.06 -8.28
C PHE A 90 -15.71 9.35 -7.85
N LEU A 91 -15.78 8.21 -7.14
CA LEU A 91 -14.59 7.50 -6.63
C LEU A 91 -13.59 7.11 -7.73
N LYS A 92 -14.08 6.84 -8.94
CA LYS A 92 -13.25 6.48 -10.12
C LYS A 92 -12.76 7.71 -10.90
N SER A 93 -13.22 8.90 -10.57
CA SER A 93 -12.89 10.10 -11.33
C SER A 93 -11.45 10.53 -11.08
N LYS A 94 -10.82 11.12 -12.11
CA LYS A 94 -9.53 11.79 -11.96
C LYS A 94 -9.61 12.95 -10.97
N LYS A 95 -10.76 13.64 -10.95
CA LYS A 95 -10.99 14.79 -10.09
C LYS A 95 -10.96 14.42 -8.61
N PHE A 96 -11.59 13.31 -8.24
CA PHE A 96 -11.53 12.79 -6.89
C PHE A 96 -10.10 12.43 -6.50
N ALA A 97 -9.38 11.73 -7.37
CA ALA A 97 -7.98 11.41 -7.13
C ALA A 97 -7.17 12.70 -6.89
N GLU A 98 -7.24 13.70 -7.77
CA GLU A 98 -6.54 15.00 -7.59
C GLU A 98 -6.80 15.64 -6.22
N LEU A 99 -8.06 15.66 -5.76
CA LEU A 99 -8.41 16.22 -4.45
C LEU A 99 -7.84 15.38 -3.30
N VAL A 100 -7.86 14.05 -3.40
CA VAL A 100 -7.22 13.16 -2.41
C VAL A 100 -5.70 13.40 -2.35
N GLN A 101 -5.03 13.56 -3.50
CA GLN A 101 -3.57 13.72 -3.55
C GLN A 101 -3.07 15.05 -2.94
N GLY A 102 -3.88 16.10 -2.98
CA GLY A 102 -3.54 17.42 -2.42
C GLY A 102 -4.10 17.66 -1.01
N SER A 103 -4.71 16.65 -0.41
CA SER A 103 -5.46 16.75 0.85
C SER A 103 -4.60 16.37 2.05
N ASP A 104 -4.81 17.09 3.15
CA ASP A 104 -4.28 16.73 4.45
C ASP A 104 -5.22 15.79 5.23
N ASN A 105 -6.19 15.16 4.58
CA ASN A 105 -7.11 14.19 5.18
C ASN A 105 -6.66 12.74 4.93
N TYR A 106 -7.11 11.81 5.78
CA TYR A 106 -7.07 10.38 5.49
C TYR A 106 -8.43 9.92 4.98
N PHE A 107 -8.43 8.92 4.11
CA PHE A 107 -9.59 8.42 3.41
C PHE A 107 -9.75 6.93 3.71
N VAL A 108 -10.91 6.56 4.25
CA VAL A 108 -11.32 5.17 4.45
C VAL A 108 -12.44 4.88 3.45
N ILE A 109 -12.11 4.15 2.40
CA ILE A 109 -13.03 3.92 1.27
C ILE A 109 -13.49 2.46 1.32
N ALA A 110 -14.78 2.26 1.58
CA ALA A 110 -15.40 0.95 1.46
C ALA A 110 -15.74 0.69 -0.02
N THR A 111 -15.06 -0.27 -0.65
CA THR A 111 -15.37 -0.64 -2.04
C THR A 111 -14.81 -2.02 -2.40
N ARG A 112 -15.44 -2.68 -3.36
CA ARG A 112 -14.90 -3.85 -4.07
C ARG A 112 -14.35 -3.47 -5.44
N GLU A 113 -14.66 -2.28 -5.92
CA GLU A 113 -14.27 -1.83 -7.24
C GLU A 113 -12.79 -1.43 -7.29
N LYS A 114 -12.18 -1.64 -8.46
CA LYS A 114 -10.83 -1.16 -8.74
C LYS A 114 -10.83 0.37 -8.81
N LEU A 115 -9.92 1.01 -8.06
CA LEU A 115 -9.68 2.46 -8.07
C LEU A 115 -8.30 2.76 -8.67
N PRO A 116 -8.12 2.67 -10.01
CA PRO A 116 -6.81 2.74 -10.65
C PRO A 116 -6.16 4.13 -10.55
N THR A 117 -6.95 5.18 -10.32
CA THR A 117 -6.49 6.56 -10.19
C THR A 117 -5.90 6.88 -8.81
N LEU A 118 -6.10 6.01 -7.81
CA LEU A 118 -5.62 6.19 -6.45
C LEU A 118 -4.37 5.34 -6.18
N PRO A 119 -3.29 5.93 -5.66
CA PRO A 119 -2.06 5.21 -5.35
C PRO A 119 -2.08 4.66 -3.92
N TYR A 120 -3.02 3.76 -3.62
CA TYR A 120 -3.07 3.12 -2.31
C TYR A 120 -2.16 1.89 -2.24
N SER A 121 -1.71 1.60 -1.02
CA SER A 121 -0.77 0.54 -0.75
C SER A 121 -1.43 -0.82 -0.62
N ILE A 122 -0.71 -1.88 -0.98
CA ILE A 122 -1.14 -3.27 -0.75
C ILE A 122 -1.41 -3.55 0.73
N ASN A 123 -0.67 -2.89 1.62
CA ASN A 123 -0.78 -3.02 3.07
C ASN A 123 -1.99 -2.27 3.62
N GLU A 124 -2.62 -1.40 2.82
CA GLU A 124 -3.79 -0.62 3.26
C GLU A 124 -5.11 -1.17 2.71
N ILE A 125 -5.15 -2.47 2.39
CA ILE A 125 -6.34 -3.17 1.91
C ILE A 125 -6.79 -4.17 2.98
N TYR A 126 -7.96 -3.91 3.55
CA TYR A 126 -8.46 -4.64 4.71
C TYR A 126 -9.85 -5.22 4.50
N GLY A 127 -10.12 -6.31 5.22
CA GLY A 127 -11.45 -6.88 5.38
C GLY A 127 -11.89 -6.78 6.83
N PHE A 128 -13.19 -6.97 7.08
CA PHE A 128 -13.71 -7.13 8.42
C PHE A 128 -13.91 -8.60 8.74
N ARG A 129 -13.56 -8.97 9.98
CA ARG A 129 -13.93 -10.24 10.57
C ARG A 129 -14.41 -10.04 12.00
N GLU A 130 -15.31 -10.90 12.45
CA GLU A 130 -15.68 -10.95 13.85
C GLU A 130 -14.48 -11.41 14.69
N SER A 131 -14.15 -10.68 15.75
CA SER A 131 -13.07 -11.05 16.66
C SER A 131 -13.59 -12.08 17.66
N GLY A 132 -12.96 -13.25 17.69
CA GLY A 132 -13.27 -14.32 18.65
C GLY A 132 -12.92 -13.97 20.11
N LYS A 133 -12.40 -12.77 20.38
CA LYS A 133 -11.97 -12.33 21.72
C LYS A 133 -13.13 -12.16 22.71
N PHE A 134 -14.37 -12.04 22.24
CA PHE A 134 -15.53 -11.78 23.08
C PHE A 134 -16.75 -12.64 22.68
N HIS A 135 -16.64 -13.97 22.80
CA HIS A 135 -17.74 -14.89 22.46
C HIS A 135 -18.99 -14.79 23.36
N ASN A 136 -18.92 -14.14 24.52
CA ASN A 136 -20.01 -14.06 25.51
C ASN A 136 -20.71 -12.69 25.58
N THR A 137 -20.46 -11.77 24.64
CA THR A 137 -21.13 -10.47 24.59
C THR A 137 -22.28 -10.48 23.57
N ARG A 138 -23.38 -9.76 23.86
CA ARG A 138 -24.47 -9.52 22.88
C ARG A 138 -24.06 -8.59 21.71
N GLN A 139 -22.81 -8.12 21.72
CA GLN A 139 -22.24 -7.15 20.79
C GLN A 139 -21.20 -7.86 19.91
N THR A 140 -21.31 -7.68 18.59
CA THR A 140 -20.33 -8.17 17.62
C THR A 140 -19.12 -7.25 17.60
N TYR A 141 -17.94 -7.81 17.81
CA TYR A 141 -16.69 -7.07 17.71
C TYR A 141 -16.05 -7.30 16.35
N ASN A 142 -15.80 -6.24 15.58
CA ASN A 142 -15.17 -6.32 14.28
C ASN A 142 -13.73 -5.79 14.32
N GLU A 143 -12.79 -6.57 13.78
CA GLU A 143 -11.41 -6.16 13.60
C GLU A 143 -11.02 -6.15 12.13
N LEU A 144 -10.09 -5.26 11.77
CA LEU A 144 -9.47 -5.25 10.45
C LEU A 144 -8.43 -6.36 10.35
N TYR A 145 -8.36 -6.98 9.18
CA TYR A 145 -7.26 -7.85 8.80
C TYR A 145 -6.78 -7.49 7.39
N HIS A 146 -5.46 -7.56 7.15
CA HIS A 146 -4.89 -7.34 5.82
C HIS A 146 -5.28 -8.47 4.87
N LEU A 147 -5.72 -8.14 3.66
CA LEU A 147 -6.00 -9.16 2.62
C LEU A 147 -4.73 -9.64 1.92
N TYR A 148 -3.70 -8.80 1.88
CA TYR A 148 -2.48 -9.06 1.12
C TYR A 148 -1.26 -8.77 1.97
N GLY A 149 -0.16 -9.47 1.67
CA GLY A 149 1.15 -9.22 2.25
C GLY A 149 2.17 -8.82 1.19
N GLU A 150 3.35 -8.40 1.65
CA GLU A 150 4.50 -8.04 0.81
C GLU A 150 4.96 -9.18 -0.11
N ILE A 151 4.60 -10.42 0.21
CA ILE A 151 4.93 -11.58 -0.60
C ILE A 151 3.71 -12.49 -0.72
N SER A 152 3.44 -12.97 -1.95
CA SER A 152 2.28 -13.82 -2.21
C SER A 152 2.53 -15.30 -1.95
N ALA A 153 3.78 -15.70 -1.65
CA ALA A 153 4.15 -17.09 -1.44
C ALA A 153 4.44 -17.38 0.04
N GLU A 154 3.96 -18.53 0.52
CA GLU A 154 4.22 -19.03 1.88
C GLU A 154 5.52 -19.85 1.97
N THR A 155 6.08 -20.24 0.81
CA THR A 155 7.28 -21.08 0.71
C THR A 155 8.41 -20.36 -0.01
N THR A 156 9.61 -20.95 0.04
CA THR A 156 10.80 -20.37 -0.62
C THR A 156 10.62 -20.31 -2.13
N ILE A 157 10.84 -19.13 -2.71
CA ILE A 157 10.79 -18.87 -4.15
C ILE A 157 12.20 -19.03 -4.73
N VAL A 158 12.34 -19.84 -5.79
CA VAL A 158 13.56 -19.89 -6.61
C VAL A 158 13.23 -19.32 -7.99
N PRO A 159 13.54 -18.03 -8.25
CA PRO A 159 13.16 -17.39 -9.50
C PRO A 159 13.92 -17.97 -10.70
N GLN A 160 13.21 -18.20 -11.81
CA GLN A 160 13.77 -18.48 -13.14
C GLN A 160 13.57 -17.31 -14.11
N MET A 161 12.73 -16.35 -13.73
CA MET A 161 12.50 -15.09 -14.42
C MET A 161 12.13 -14.02 -13.40
N ILE A 162 12.52 -12.77 -13.67
CA ILE A 162 12.08 -11.60 -12.92
C ILE A 162 11.26 -10.70 -13.86
N ILE A 163 10.12 -10.21 -13.36
CA ILE A 163 9.31 -9.18 -13.99
C ILE A 163 9.24 -8.00 -13.01
N THR A 164 9.88 -6.88 -13.34
CA THR A 164 9.79 -5.66 -12.51
C THR A 164 8.66 -4.75 -12.99
N GLU A 165 7.96 -4.09 -12.07
CA GLU A 165 6.98 -3.06 -12.40
C GLU A 165 7.66 -1.84 -13.04
N ASP A 166 8.69 -1.29 -12.38
CA ASP A 166 9.46 -0.14 -12.83
C ASP A 166 10.27 -0.47 -14.09
N SER A 167 10.59 0.56 -14.89
CA SER A 167 11.48 0.52 -16.05
C SER A 167 12.79 1.28 -15.84
N ASN A 168 12.98 1.89 -14.66
CA ASN A 168 14.14 2.73 -14.33
C ASN A 168 15.07 2.07 -13.30
N SER A 169 15.38 2.76 -12.20
CA SER A 169 16.36 2.36 -11.18
C SER A 169 16.12 0.96 -10.61
N GLY A 170 14.86 0.58 -10.32
CA GLY A 170 14.55 -0.75 -9.80
C GLY A 170 14.85 -1.82 -10.85
N TYR A 171 14.43 -1.59 -12.09
CA TYR A 171 14.74 -2.48 -13.22
C TYR A 171 16.24 -2.62 -13.47
N GLN A 172 17.00 -1.52 -13.45
CA GLN A 172 18.45 -1.55 -13.63
C GLN A 172 19.14 -2.41 -12.57
N PHE A 173 18.70 -2.27 -11.31
CA PHE A 173 19.22 -3.06 -10.20
C PHE A 173 18.90 -4.55 -10.35
N PHE A 174 17.63 -4.89 -10.53
CA PHE A 174 17.20 -6.30 -10.63
C PHE A 174 17.70 -6.97 -11.91
N SER A 175 17.89 -6.21 -12.99
CA SER A 175 18.57 -6.71 -14.20
C SER A 175 20.01 -7.11 -13.92
N GLU A 176 20.76 -6.32 -13.16
CA GLU A 176 22.14 -6.65 -12.80
C GLU A 176 22.21 -7.84 -11.84
N LEU A 177 21.29 -7.89 -10.88
CA LEU A 177 21.12 -9.04 -10.00
C LEU A 177 20.83 -10.32 -10.80
N ALA A 178 19.89 -10.26 -11.75
CA ALA A 178 19.47 -11.38 -12.57
C ALA A 178 20.60 -11.87 -13.49
N LYS A 179 21.37 -10.96 -14.11
CA LYS A 179 22.56 -11.30 -14.90
C LYS A 179 23.56 -12.12 -14.09
N ALA A 180 23.83 -11.71 -12.84
CA ALA A 180 24.72 -12.44 -11.94
C ALA A 180 24.20 -13.85 -11.58
N GLN A 181 22.91 -14.15 -11.79
CA GLN A 181 22.29 -15.46 -11.59
C GLN A 181 21.93 -16.17 -12.90
N LYS A 182 22.27 -15.57 -14.06
CA LYS A 182 21.86 -16.08 -15.39
C LYS A 182 20.34 -16.24 -15.54
N ILE A 183 19.58 -15.35 -14.90
CA ILE A 183 18.12 -15.28 -14.94
C ILE A 183 17.70 -14.17 -15.90
N THR A 184 16.60 -14.37 -16.63
CA THR A 184 16.00 -13.32 -17.47
C THR A 184 15.26 -12.30 -16.59
N CYS A 185 15.50 -11.01 -16.81
CA CYS A 185 14.77 -9.93 -16.16
C CYS A 185 14.13 -9.04 -17.23
N ILE A 186 12.84 -8.75 -17.10
CA ILE A 186 12.11 -7.83 -17.97
C ILE A 186 11.36 -6.79 -17.14
N SER A 187 11.07 -5.65 -17.74
CA SER A 187 10.17 -4.64 -17.16
C SER A 187 8.77 -4.79 -17.72
N ALA A 188 7.76 -4.59 -16.88
CA ALA A 188 6.37 -4.45 -17.27
C ALA A 188 6.04 -3.02 -17.76
N ASP A 189 6.90 -2.04 -17.50
CA ASP A 189 6.67 -0.63 -17.82
C ASP A 189 5.35 -0.11 -17.21
N GLY A 190 5.15 -0.41 -15.93
CA GLY A 190 3.99 0.00 -15.15
C GLY A 190 3.12 -1.15 -14.66
N LYS A 191 2.47 -0.91 -13.51
CA LYS A 191 1.67 -1.89 -12.78
C LYS A 191 0.58 -2.59 -13.59
N SER A 192 -0.09 -1.88 -14.49
CA SER A 192 -1.21 -2.41 -15.28
C SER A 192 -0.79 -3.49 -16.30
N ASN A 193 0.49 -3.59 -16.63
CA ASN A 193 1.00 -4.50 -17.66
C ASN A 193 1.52 -5.83 -17.10
N ILE A 194 1.55 -6.00 -15.77
CA ILE A 194 2.17 -7.19 -15.14
C ILE A 194 1.49 -8.49 -15.57
N ILE A 195 0.15 -8.53 -15.56
CA ILE A 195 -0.60 -9.73 -15.96
C ILE A 195 -0.34 -10.05 -17.45
N GLN A 196 -0.32 -9.03 -18.31
CA GLN A 196 0.04 -9.21 -19.72
C GLN A 196 1.43 -9.81 -19.87
N LYS A 197 2.44 -9.33 -19.11
CA LYS A 197 3.80 -9.89 -19.14
C LYS A 197 3.88 -11.32 -18.62
N LEU A 198 3.05 -11.69 -17.64
CA LEU A 198 2.97 -13.08 -17.19
C LEU A 198 2.42 -13.99 -18.30
N GLU A 199 1.37 -13.56 -19.00
CA GLU A 199 0.77 -14.30 -20.12
C GLU A 199 1.72 -14.43 -21.31
N GLU A 200 2.39 -13.35 -21.73
CA GLU A 200 3.39 -13.36 -22.81
C GLU A 200 4.55 -14.33 -22.53
N ASN A 201 4.81 -14.64 -21.25
CA ASN A 201 5.89 -15.49 -20.81
C ASN A 201 5.41 -16.81 -20.19
N ARG A 202 4.14 -17.19 -20.39
CA ARG A 202 3.52 -18.33 -19.70
C ARG A 202 4.31 -19.63 -19.85
N ASP A 203 4.83 -19.89 -21.05
CA ASP A 203 5.58 -21.11 -21.41
C ASP A 203 6.96 -21.24 -20.76
N ILE A 204 7.48 -20.16 -20.16
CA ILE A 204 8.76 -20.21 -19.46
C ILE A 204 8.62 -21.07 -18.19
N LYS A 205 9.39 -22.15 -18.15
CA LYS A 205 9.41 -23.09 -17.03
C LYS A 205 10.02 -22.45 -15.78
N GLY A 206 9.50 -22.87 -14.62
CA GLY A 206 9.94 -22.39 -13.31
C GLY A 206 9.26 -21.10 -12.86
N THR A 207 9.58 -20.66 -11.65
CA THR A 207 8.86 -19.58 -10.98
C THR A 207 9.25 -18.21 -11.54
N LYS A 208 8.24 -17.43 -11.94
CA LYS A 208 8.35 -16.03 -12.34
C LYS A 208 8.18 -15.15 -11.10
N LEU A 209 9.21 -14.41 -10.73
CA LEU A 209 9.17 -13.48 -9.61
C LEU A 209 8.77 -12.09 -10.11
N ILE A 210 7.64 -11.60 -9.64
CA ILE A 210 7.16 -10.25 -9.90
C ILE A 210 7.69 -9.34 -8.79
N ILE A 211 8.26 -8.20 -9.14
CA ILE A 211 8.74 -7.19 -8.19
C ILE A 211 8.05 -5.87 -8.46
N ALA A 212 7.31 -5.34 -7.49
CA ALA A 212 6.51 -4.12 -7.64
C ALA A 212 6.63 -3.18 -6.42
N ASP A 213 6.35 -1.89 -6.60
CA ASP A 213 6.36 -0.92 -5.50
C ASP A 213 5.01 -0.98 -4.75
N GLY A 214 5.00 -1.71 -3.63
CA GLY A 214 3.80 -2.00 -2.83
C GLY A 214 3.10 -0.77 -2.24
N ALA A 215 3.76 0.39 -2.17
CA ALA A 215 3.15 1.65 -1.74
C ALA A 215 2.01 2.14 -2.66
N ALA A 216 2.03 1.78 -3.95
CA ALA A 216 1.07 2.28 -4.95
C ALA A 216 0.49 1.18 -5.86
N PHE A 217 0.77 -0.08 -5.53
CA PHE A 217 0.35 -1.25 -6.30
C PHE A 217 -1.04 -1.80 -5.92
N GLY A 218 -1.69 -1.24 -4.90
CA GLY A 218 -2.93 -1.77 -4.33
C GLY A 218 -4.07 -1.96 -5.34
N SER A 219 -4.18 -1.08 -6.34
CA SER A 219 -5.21 -1.16 -7.39
C SER A 219 -5.16 -2.44 -8.22
N GLU A 220 -3.99 -3.07 -8.34
CA GLU A 220 -3.81 -4.28 -9.16
C GLU A 220 -3.93 -5.57 -8.33
N MET A 221 -3.91 -5.47 -7.00
CA MET A 221 -3.77 -6.63 -6.13
C MET A 221 -4.90 -7.64 -6.25
N ARG A 222 -6.14 -7.18 -6.42
CA ARG A 222 -7.28 -8.11 -6.53
C ARG A 222 -7.16 -8.98 -7.78
N GLU A 223 -6.95 -8.37 -8.94
CA GLU A 223 -6.84 -9.06 -10.22
C GLU A 223 -5.59 -9.94 -10.25
N LEU A 224 -4.45 -9.41 -9.78
CA LEU A 224 -3.22 -10.19 -9.71
C LEU A 224 -3.33 -11.37 -8.75
N ASN A 225 -3.95 -11.21 -7.58
CA ASN A 225 -4.12 -12.31 -6.63
C ASN A 225 -5.01 -13.43 -7.20
N VAL A 226 -6.12 -13.07 -7.86
CA VAL A 226 -6.95 -14.05 -8.58
C VAL A 226 -6.14 -14.76 -9.65
N TYR A 227 -5.32 -14.02 -10.41
CA TYR A 227 -4.46 -14.60 -11.42
C TYR A 227 -3.42 -15.58 -10.83
N LEU A 228 -2.69 -15.16 -9.80
CA LEU A 228 -1.66 -15.96 -9.13
C LEU A 228 -2.24 -17.23 -8.49
N ASN A 229 -3.47 -17.20 -7.98
CA ASN A 229 -4.14 -18.39 -7.45
C ASN A 229 -4.56 -19.41 -8.52
N ASN A 230 -4.55 -19.02 -9.80
CA ASN A 230 -4.90 -19.88 -10.93
C ASN A 230 -3.67 -20.38 -11.71
N ILE A 231 -2.45 -20.04 -11.26
CA ILE A 231 -1.20 -20.50 -11.87
C ILE A 231 -0.23 -21.01 -10.80
N GLU A 232 0.61 -21.98 -11.15
CA GLU A 232 1.53 -22.60 -10.17
C GLU A 232 2.93 -21.98 -10.17
N ASN A 233 3.24 -21.10 -11.14
CA ASN A 233 4.61 -20.73 -11.47
C ASN A 233 4.88 -19.22 -11.41
N ALA A 234 4.21 -18.48 -10.54
CA ALA A 234 4.55 -17.08 -10.28
C ALA A 234 4.35 -16.69 -8.81
N ALA A 235 5.12 -15.69 -8.37
CA ALA A 235 5.00 -15.11 -7.05
C ALA A 235 5.27 -13.60 -7.10
N LEU A 236 4.54 -12.84 -6.29
CA LEU A 236 4.75 -11.41 -6.09
C LEU A 236 5.66 -11.16 -4.90
N TYR A 237 6.60 -10.25 -5.07
CA TYR A 237 7.33 -9.57 -4.01
C TYR A 237 7.14 -8.06 -4.17
N ALA A 238 6.38 -7.46 -3.27
CA ALA A 238 5.98 -6.07 -3.29
C ALA A 238 6.45 -5.36 -2.01
N PRO A 239 7.75 -5.04 -1.88
CA PRO A 239 8.23 -4.19 -0.79
C PRO A 239 7.61 -2.79 -0.91
N GLU A 240 7.75 -1.97 0.12
CA GLU A 240 7.21 -0.60 0.12
C GLU A 240 7.59 0.19 -1.15
N SER A 241 8.88 0.22 -1.47
CA SER A 241 9.40 0.61 -2.78
C SER A 241 10.84 0.11 -2.95
N PHE A 242 11.40 0.25 -4.14
CA PHE A 242 12.83 0.02 -4.36
C PHE A 242 13.73 0.93 -3.49
N GLU A 243 13.41 2.21 -3.33
CA GLU A 243 14.20 3.14 -2.52
C GLU A 243 14.13 2.80 -1.03
N TRP A 244 12.94 2.42 -0.55
CA TRP A 244 12.79 1.90 0.80
C TRP A 244 13.66 0.66 1.00
N LEU A 245 13.69 -0.27 0.03
CA LEU A 245 14.53 -1.47 0.10
C LEU A 245 16.03 -1.12 0.22
N LEU A 246 16.51 -0.14 -0.55
CA LEU A 246 17.90 0.34 -0.46
C LEU A 246 18.23 0.96 0.90
N LEU A 247 17.33 1.80 1.42
CA LEU A 247 17.47 2.42 2.75
C LEU A 247 17.45 1.35 3.87
N SER A 248 16.55 0.39 3.77
CA SER A 248 16.38 -0.72 4.73
C SER A 248 17.58 -1.65 4.79
N CYS A 249 18.32 -1.81 3.69
CA CYS A 249 19.56 -2.58 3.69
C CYS A 249 20.70 -1.92 4.48
N ASN A 250 20.58 -0.63 4.84
CA ASN A 250 21.55 0.12 5.65
C ASN A 250 23.01 0.02 5.15
N ILE A 251 23.18 0.06 3.82
CA ILE A 251 24.46 -0.15 3.12
C ILE A 251 25.11 1.14 2.63
N ILE A 252 24.33 2.22 2.53
CA ILE A 252 24.80 3.51 2.02
C ILE A 252 25.51 4.24 3.16
N PRO A 253 26.79 4.63 3.00
CA PRO A 253 27.55 5.25 4.07
C PRO A 253 26.91 6.55 4.57
N ASN A 254 26.99 6.78 5.89
CA ASN A 254 26.55 8.01 6.56
C ASN A 254 25.04 8.33 6.43
N ILE A 255 24.22 7.36 6.04
CA ILE A 255 22.77 7.47 6.06
C ILE A 255 22.24 6.70 7.27
N ASN A 256 21.64 7.40 8.23
CA ASN A 256 20.89 6.78 9.32
C ASN A 256 19.44 7.27 9.28
N VAL A 257 18.55 6.36 8.89
CA VAL A 257 17.10 6.60 8.77
C VAL A 257 16.28 5.53 9.48
N GLN A 258 16.88 4.77 10.41
CA GLN A 258 16.23 3.62 11.05
C GLN A 258 14.93 4.01 11.76
N ASN A 259 14.92 5.16 12.45
CA ASN A 259 13.71 5.66 13.12
C ASN A 259 12.57 5.96 12.11
N ILE A 260 12.92 6.47 10.92
CA ILE A 260 11.97 6.75 9.84
C ILE A 260 11.42 5.45 9.25
N LEU A 261 12.27 4.43 9.06
CA LEU A 261 11.86 3.14 8.52
C LEU A 261 10.97 2.34 9.49
N GLN A 262 11.15 2.53 10.81
CA GLN A 262 10.35 1.84 11.84
C GLN A 262 8.96 2.44 12.03
N LYS A 263 8.84 3.78 11.92
CA LYS A 263 7.57 4.51 12.07
C LYS A 263 7.39 5.58 11.00
N PRO A 264 7.32 5.18 9.72
CA PRO A 264 7.16 6.13 8.61
C PRO A 264 5.95 7.05 8.74
N GLU A 265 4.86 6.57 9.33
CA GLU A 265 3.64 7.36 9.57
C GLU A 265 3.93 8.66 10.35
N ASP A 266 4.95 8.69 11.22
CA ASP A 266 5.28 9.86 12.04
C ASP A 266 6.03 10.96 11.25
N TYR A 267 6.54 10.62 10.05
CA TYR A 267 7.39 11.48 9.22
C TYR A 267 6.75 11.88 7.89
N ILE A 268 5.75 11.14 7.42
CA ILE A 268 5.19 11.32 6.08
C ILE A 268 3.88 12.11 6.16
N GLU A 269 3.92 13.32 5.58
CA GLU A 269 2.77 14.20 5.49
C GLU A 269 1.95 13.91 4.22
N SER A 270 0.66 13.56 4.37
CA SER A 270 -0.19 13.11 3.27
C SER A 270 -0.33 14.13 2.14
N LYS A 271 -0.29 15.41 2.48
CA LYS A 271 -0.41 16.51 1.53
C LYS A 271 0.83 16.68 0.65
N ASP A 272 2.01 16.35 1.19
CA ASP A 272 3.28 16.49 0.48
C ASP A 272 3.62 15.23 -0.33
N PHE A 273 3.23 14.06 0.20
CA PHE A 273 3.56 12.77 -0.39
C PHE A 273 2.32 11.90 -0.56
N VAL A 274 1.90 11.77 -1.83
CA VAL A 274 0.74 10.94 -2.21
C VAL A 274 0.91 9.46 -1.87
N SER A 275 2.14 8.97 -1.85
CA SER A 275 2.53 7.61 -1.52
C SER A 275 3.85 7.64 -0.76
N TRP A 276 4.08 6.64 0.08
CA TRP A 276 5.34 6.52 0.81
C TRP A 276 6.54 6.27 -0.12
N GLU A 277 6.33 5.68 -1.30
CA GLU A 277 7.37 5.54 -2.35
C GLU A 277 7.94 6.91 -2.76
N ARG A 278 7.09 7.93 -2.95
CA ARG A 278 7.56 9.29 -3.25
C ARG A 278 8.38 9.88 -2.10
N PHE A 279 7.98 9.62 -0.85
CA PHE A 279 8.72 10.06 0.31
C PHE A 279 10.10 9.39 0.39
N PHE A 280 10.17 8.06 0.28
CA PHE A 280 11.45 7.34 0.33
C PHE A 280 12.36 7.68 -0.83
N THR A 281 11.79 7.98 -2.00
CA THR A 281 12.54 8.54 -3.14
C THR A 281 13.14 9.91 -2.79
N ALA A 282 12.34 10.84 -2.29
CA ALA A 282 12.82 12.17 -1.89
C ALA A 282 13.87 12.08 -0.77
N LEU A 283 13.66 11.23 0.22
CA LEU A 283 14.58 10.98 1.32
C LEU A 283 15.92 10.43 0.82
N LEU A 284 15.91 9.42 -0.05
CA LEU A 284 17.13 8.84 -0.59
C LEU A 284 17.91 9.84 -1.44
N ILE A 285 17.23 10.63 -2.28
CA ILE A 285 17.85 11.70 -3.06
C ILE A 285 18.49 12.72 -2.11
N ASP A 286 17.75 13.22 -1.13
CA ASP A 286 18.26 14.24 -0.20
C ASP A 286 19.50 13.75 0.57
N LYS A 287 19.45 12.52 1.09
CA LYS A 287 20.55 11.94 1.86
C LYS A 287 21.79 11.61 1.03
N THR A 288 21.65 11.51 -0.30
CA THR A 288 22.76 11.15 -1.19
C THR A 288 23.23 12.27 -2.10
N LYS A 289 22.55 13.43 -2.13
CA LYS A 289 22.78 14.52 -3.10
C LYS A 289 24.21 15.07 -3.13
N THR A 290 24.93 15.03 -2.01
CA THR A 290 26.31 15.53 -1.90
C THR A 290 27.36 14.47 -2.23
N SER A 291 26.96 13.22 -2.42
CA SER A 291 27.86 12.10 -2.66
C SER A 291 28.13 11.91 -4.15
N SER A 292 29.39 12.09 -4.57
CA SER A 292 29.80 11.82 -5.96
C SER A 292 29.67 10.36 -6.38
N VAL A 293 29.61 9.44 -5.41
CA VAL A 293 29.54 7.98 -5.63
C VAL A 293 28.11 7.47 -5.47
N TRP A 294 27.40 7.96 -4.46
CA TRP A 294 26.10 7.44 -4.05
C TRP A 294 24.93 8.32 -4.45
N SER A 295 25.12 9.44 -5.15
CA SER A 295 24.01 10.27 -5.62
C SER A 295 22.95 9.42 -6.33
N TYR A 296 21.74 9.41 -5.78
CA TYR A 296 20.62 8.66 -6.31
C TYR A 296 19.83 9.48 -7.33
N THR A 297 19.41 8.83 -8.42
CA THR A 297 18.37 9.35 -9.31
C THR A 297 17.45 8.22 -9.72
N LYS A 298 16.12 8.44 -9.72
CA LYS A 298 15.12 7.42 -10.10
C LYS A 298 15.34 6.93 -11.53
N LYS A 299 15.77 7.82 -12.46
CA LYS A 299 15.97 7.49 -13.89
C LYS A 299 17.20 6.63 -14.17
N LYS A 300 18.30 6.86 -13.44
CA LYS A 300 19.57 6.18 -13.69
C LYS A 300 20.33 5.94 -12.41
N LEU A 301 20.54 4.66 -12.11
CA LEU A 301 21.22 4.21 -10.93
C LEU A 301 22.75 4.39 -11.08
N SER A 302 23.41 4.86 -10.04
CA SER A 302 24.88 4.93 -10.02
C SER A 302 25.49 3.53 -9.92
N LYS A 303 26.73 3.36 -10.42
CA LYS A 303 27.43 2.06 -10.39
C LYS A 303 27.64 1.52 -8.97
N ALA A 304 27.66 2.39 -7.95
CA ALA A 304 27.85 1.97 -6.56
C ALA A 304 26.73 1.03 -6.07
N TYR A 305 25.49 1.33 -6.47
CA TYR A 305 24.32 0.50 -6.16
C TYR A 305 24.31 -0.85 -6.88
N LEU A 306 25.03 -0.97 -7.99
CA LEU A 306 25.17 -2.20 -8.76
C LEU A 306 26.33 -3.09 -8.27
N SER A 307 27.05 -2.67 -7.23
CA SER A 307 28.16 -3.46 -6.69
C SER A 307 27.67 -4.74 -6.02
N SER A 308 28.49 -5.79 -6.04
CA SER A 308 28.17 -7.08 -5.43
C SER A 308 27.84 -6.97 -3.94
N LYS A 309 28.45 -6.01 -3.22
CA LYS A 309 28.13 -5.74 -1.81
C LYS A 309 26.67 -5.32 -1.64
N VAL A 310 26.19 -4.41 -2.47
CA VAL A 310 24.80 -3.91 -2.42
C VAL A 310 23.84 -5.00 -2.83
N ILE A 311 24.10 -5.65 -3.97
CA ILE A 311 23.29 -6.77 -4.49
C ILE A 311 23.15 -7.87 -3.42
N ASN A 312 24.25 -8.32 -2.83
CA ASN A 312 24.20 -9.36 -1.80
C ASN A 312 23.45 -8.94 -0.53
N SER A 313 23.45 -7.64 -0.20
CA SER A 313 22.71 -7.13 0.95
C SER A 313 21.20 -7.15 0.69
N VAL A 314 20.78 -6.70 -0.51
CA VAL A 314 19.38 -6.78 -0.93
C VAL A 314 18.90 -8.24 -1.02
N LYS A 315 19.71 -9.14 -1.59
CA LYS A 315 19.40 -10.58 -1.63
C LYS A 315 19.11 -11.16 -0.25
N LYS A 316 19.93 -10.81 0.75
CA LYS A 316 19.74 -11.24 2.14
C LYS A 316 18.50 -10.64 2.80
N PHE A 317 18.14 -9.41 2.41
CA PHE A 317 16.93 -8.75 2.91
C PHE A 317 15.66 -9.45 2.38
N MET A 318 15.70 -9.97 1.16
CA MET A 318 14.61 -10.71 0.50
C MET A 318 14.49 -12.16 1.02
N LYS A 319 14.15 -12.33 2.30
CA LYS A 319 14.29 -13.59 3.07
C LYS A 319 13.65 -14.86 2.45
N LEU A 320 12.55 -14.73 1.70
CA LEU A 320 11.84 -15.86 1.10
C LEU A 320 12.27 -16.15 -0.35
N ILE A 321 13.22 -15.40 -0.89
CA ILE A 321 13.68 -15.54 -2.27
C ILE A 321 15.10 -16.09 -2.26
N LYS A 322 15.24 -17.32 -2.75
CA LYS A 322 16.53 -18.00 -2.87
C LYS A 322 17.10 -17.76 -4.26
N TRP A 323 18.13 -16.93 -4.29
CA TRP A 323 18.94 -16.66 -5.48
C TRP A 323 19.99 -17.77 -5.63
N VAL A 324 19.86 -18.57 -6.69
CA VAL A 324 20.72 -19.74 -6.98
C VAL A 324 21.69 -19.43 -8.11
#